data_AF-A0A2N4SFM7-F1
#
_entry.id   AF-A0A2N4SFM7-F1
#
_cell.length_a   1.000
_cell.length_b   1.000
_cell.length_c   1.000
_cell.angle_alpha   90.00
_cell.angle_beta   90.00
_cell.angle_gamma   90.00
#
_symmetry.space_group_name_H-M   'P 1'
#
loop_
_entity.id
_entity.type
_entity.pdbx_description
1 polymer ?
#
loop_
_entity_poly.entity_id
_entity_poly.type
_entity_poly.pdbx_seq_one_letter_code
_entity_poly.pdbx_strand_id
1 'polypeptide(L)'
;MYGISPRPWGFEVSLVRNGVRYARLFGHASYGGTQQALRRAQAWRDSIVKEHPPVARKERAQALRSNNKTGEPGVFPRLSAQGKPVAWLAKTYLGHEEILRTEFELTDWGHAARAQAVGERQRQLGRMVGLARLHPAEEAIRQRPPPDDEAELPAKRSKSEIVRRNNTSGVSGVQFKTPRAGHPGYWVAITYTAGKGSVSKSFSVRALGHDVAREMAIAERQQQLRDKPP
;
A
#
# COMPACT_ATOMS: atom_id res chain seq x y z
N MET A 1 -4.95 -2.27 -11.88
CA MET A 1 -4.02 -3.31 -11.40
C MET A 1 -4.35 -3.59 -9.93
N TYR A 2 -4.21 -4.81 -9.41
CA TYR A 2 -4.55 -5.07 -8.01
C TYR A 2 -3.81 -4.10 -7.08
N GLY A 3 -4.56 -3.39 -6.23
CA GLY A 3 -4.04 -2.40 -5.28
C GLY A 3 -3.50 -1.10 -5.87
N ILE A 4 -3.44 -0.93 -7.21
CA ILE A 4 -2.87 0.27 -7.86
C ILE A 4 -3.87 0.87 -8.86
N SER A 5 -4.18 2.14 -8.65
CA SER A 5 -5.06 2.96 -9.47
C SER A 5 -4.26 4.03 -10.22
N PRO A 6 -4.34 4.08 -11.57
CA PRO A 6 -3.74 5.16 -12.33
C PRO A 6 -4.49 6.48 -12.10
N ARG A 7 -3.75 7.59 -12.09
CA ARG A 7 -4.26 8.94 -11.93
C ARG A 7 -3.58 9.85 -12.98
N PRO A 8 -4.19 10.99 -13.36
CA PRO A 8 -3.56 11.91 -14.32
C PRO A 8 -2.16 12.38 -13.90
N TRP A 9 -1.90 12.49 -12.59
CA TRP A 9 -0.63 12.94 -12.03
C TRP A 9 0.34 11.80 -11.67
N GLY A 10 -0.07 10.54 -11.74
CA GLY A 10 0.70 9.43 -11.16
C GLY A 10 -0.08 8.15 -10.90
N PHE A 11 0.30 7.46 -9.83
CA PHE A 11 -0.35 6.25 -9.35
C PHE A 11 -0.70 6.39 -7.87
N GLU A 12 -1.82 5.81 -7.49
CA GLU A 12 -2.24 5.65 -6.11
C GLU A 12 -2.24 4.16 -5.79
N VAL A 13 -1.50 3.78 -4.75
CA VAL A 13 -1.57 2.43 -4.20
C VAL A 13 -2.46 2.48 -2.96
N SER A 14 -3.48 1.63 -2.89
CA SER A 14 -4.39 1.52 -1.75
C SER A 14 -4.77 0.06 -1.53
N LEU A 15 -4.39 -0.49 -0.38
CA LEU A 15 -4.68 -1.86 0.05
C LEU A 15 -5.28 -1.84 1.45
N VAL A 16 -6.15 -2.81 1.77
CA VAL A 16 -6.68 -3.03 3.11
C VAL A 16 -6.28 -4.43 3.57
N ARG A 17 -5.62 -4.52 4.73
CA ARG A 17 -5.16 -5.77 5.34
C ARG A 17 -5.51 -5.78 6.81
N ASN A 18 -6.24 -6.81 7.25
CA ASN A 18 -6.63 -7.00 8.65
C ASN A 18 -7.24 -5.72 9.28
N GLY A 19 -8.05 -5.00 8.52
CA GLY A 19 -8.69 -3.74 8.94
C GLY A 19 -7.84 -2.48 8.79
N VAL A 20 -6.53 -2.60 8.50
CA VAL A 20 -5.61 -1.47 8.31
C VAL A 20 -5.52 -1.10 6.83
N ARG A 21 -5.66 0.19 6.54
CA ARG A 21 -5.50 0.73 5.17
C ARG A 21 -4.07 1.22 4.96
N TYR A 22 -3.41 0.65 3.95
CA TYR A 22 -2.10 1.07 3.45
C TYR A 22 -2.31 1.87 2.18
N ALA A 23 -2.07 3.17 2.22
CA ALA A 23 -2.23 4.05 1.06
C ALA A 23 -0.99 4.93 0.83
N ARG A 24 -0.55 5.04 -0.43
CA ARG A 24 0.58 5.90 -0.81
C ARG A 24 0.46 6.38 -2.26
N LEU A 25 0.91 7.60 -2.51
CA LEU A 25 0.86 8.25 -3.83
C LEU A 25 2.23 8.30 -4.49
N PHE A 26 2.27 8.04 -5.80
CA PHE A 26 3.46 8.00 -6.63
C PHE A 26 3.30 8.89 -7.86
N GLY A 27 3.71 10.15 -7.75
CA GLY A 27 3.57 11.13 -8.83
C GLY A 27 4.63 11.02 -9.92
N HIS A 28 4.26 11.23 -11.19
CA HIS A 28 5.19 11.21 -12.33
C HIS A 28 6.37 12.16 -12.10
N ALA A 29 6.08 13.39 -11.70
CA ALA A 29 7.09 14.42 -11.48
C ALA A 29 8.06 14.08 -10.33
N SER A 30 7.57 13.38 -9.30
CA SER A 30 8.38 13.00 -8.14
C SER A 30 9.35 11.86 -8.42
N TYR A 31 9.04 11.01 -9.38
CA TYR A 31 9.86 9.84 -9.73
C TYR A 31 10.38 9.91 -11.16
N GLY A 32 10.48 11.11 -11.76
CA GLY A 32 11.13 11.27 -13.07
C GLY A 32 10.37 10.71 -14.29
N GLY A 33 9.11 10.29 -14.13
CA GLY A 33 8.25 9.88 -15.24
C GLY A 33 7.25 8.79 -14.87
N THR A 34 6.41 8.41 -15.84
CA THR A 34 5.34 7.41 -15.66
C THR A 34 5.90 6.03 -15.34
N GLN A 35 6.92 5.57 -16.08
CA GLN A 35 7.48 4.23 -15.91
C GLN A 35 8.11 4.04 -14.52
N GLN A 36 8.93 4.99 -14.08
CA GLN A 36 9.59 4.96 -12.77
C GLN A 36 8.58 5.09 -11.62
N ALA A 37 7.57 5.96 -11.76
CA ALA A 37 6.49 6.06 -10.78
C ALA A 37 5.69 4.76 -10.65
N LEU A 38 5.40 4.07 -11.76
CA LEU A 38 4.73 2.79 -11.75
C LEU A 38 5.58 1.70 -11.08
N ARG A 39 6.88 1.61 -11.40
CA ARG A 39 7.78 0.64 -10.75
C ARG A 39 7.79 0.83 -9.24
N ARG A 40 7.97 2.06 -8.75
CA ARG A 40 7.91 2.37 -7.31
C ARG A 40 6.57 2.04 -6.67
N ALA A 41 5.47 2.29 -7.38
CA ALA A 41 4.13 1.92 -6.90
C ALA A 41 3.97 0.39 -6.80
N GLN A 42 4.46 -0.36 -7.78
CA GLN A 42 4.45 -1.83 -7.77
C GLN A 42 5.33 -2.38 -6.66
N ALA A 43 6.54 -1.89 -6.52
CA ALA A 43 7.49 -2.30 -5.48
C ALA A 43 6.92 -2.14 -4.08
N TRP A 44 6.38 -0.96 -3.79
CA TRP A 44 5.77 -0.67 -2.51
C TRP A 44 4.50 -1.48 -2.28
N ARG A 45 3.67 -1.70 -3.30
CA ARG A 45 2.54 -2.63 -3.19
C ARG A 45 3.02 -4.04 -2.86
N ASP A 46 4.02 -4.53 -3.57
CA ASP A 46 4.52 -5.91 -3.46
C ASP A 46 5.15 -6.14 -2.07
N SER A 47 5.85 -5.14 -1.52
CA SER A 47 6.35 -5.20 -0.14
C SER A 47 5.19 -5.32 0.87
N ILE A 48 4.15 -4.46 0.75
CA ILE A 48 2.97 -4.51 1.63
C ILE A 48 2.24 -5.85 1.51
N VAL A 49 2.10 -6.42 0.31
CA VAL A 49 1.47 -7.73 0.12
C VAL A 49 2.27 -8.83 0.81
N LYS A 50 3.61 -8.80 0.73
CA LYS A 50 4.50 -9.78 1.34
C LYS A 50 4.55 -9.66 2.87
N GLU A 51 4.72 -8.43 3.38
CA GLU A 51 4.83 -8.11 4.81
C GLU A 51 3.51 -8.30 5.57
N HIS A 52 2.36 -8.04 4.93
CA HIS A 52 1.04 -8.10 5.56
C HIS A 52 0.13 -9.13 4.89
N PRO A 53 0.38 -10.44 5.05
CA PRO A 53 -0.49 -11.46 4.51
C PRO A 53 -1.89 -11.43 5.13
N PRO A 54 -2.94 -11.78 4.37
CA PRO A 54 -4.23 -12.14 4.94
C PRO A 54 -4.07 -13.26 5.99
N VAL A 55 -4.96 -13.29 6.98
CA VAL A 55 -4.98 -14.35 8.00
C VAL A 55 -4.98 -15.75 7.37
N ALA A 56 -4.32 -16.70 8.03
CA ALA A 56 -4.30 -18.08 7.55
C ALA A 56 -5.72 -18.65 7.53
N ARG A 57 -6.03 -19.53 6.56
CA ARG A 57 -7.37 -20.17 6.51
C ARG A 57 -7.66 -20.95 7.79
N LYS A 58 -6.64 -21.63 8.32
CA LYS A 58 -6.69 -22.38 9.58
C LYS A 58 -7.00 -21.48 10.78
N GLU A 59 -6.34 -20.34 10.92
CA GLU A 59 -6.64 -19.37 12.00
C GLU A 59 -8.06 -18.84 11.91
N ARG A 60 -8.48 -18.42 10.72
CA ARG A 60 -9.86 -17.94 10.49
C ARG A 60 -10.91 -19.00 10.82
N ALA A 61 -10.61 -20.28 10.57
CA ALA A 61 -11.51 -21.38 10.88
C ALA A 61 -11.58 -21.71 12.39
N GLN A 62 -10.54 -21.36 13.15
CA GLN A 62 -10.48 -21.51 14.61
C GLN A 62 -11.02 -20.30 15.37
N ALA A 63 -11.18 -19.15 14.70
CA ALA A 63 -11.72 -17.96 15.34
C ALA A 63 -13.15 -18.21 15.87
N LEU A 64 -13.32 -18.00 17.17
CA LEU A 64 -14.62 -18.04 17.84
C LEU A 64 -15.52 -16.93 17.27
N ARG A 65 -16.76 -17.31 16.96
CA ARG A 65 -17.80 -16.39 16.50
C ARG A 65 -18.77 -16.11 17.64
N SER A 66 -19.37 -14.94 17.66
CA SER A 66 -20.36 -14.54 18.67
C SER A 66 -21.55 -15.50 18.79
N ASN A 67 -21.88 -16.22 17.71
CA ASN A 67 -22.95 -17.21 17.69
C ASN A 67 -22.51 -18.66 17.98
N ASN A 68 -21.24 -18.88 18.33
CA ASN A 68 -20.77 -20.20 18.73
C ASN A 68 -21.21 -20.50 20.17
N LYS A 69 -22.03 -21.54 20.34
CA LYS A 69 -22.55 -21.98 21.65
C LYS A 69 -21.78 -23.17 22.24
N THR A 70 -20.82 -23.74 21.51
CA THR A 70 -20.12 -24.98 21.87
C THR A 70 -18.73 -24.75 22.46
N GLY A 71 -18.20 -23.52 22.34
CA GLY A 71 -16.82 -23.17 22.66
C GLY A 71 -15.81 -23.63 21.60
N GLU A 72 -16.23 -24.42 20.61
CA GLU A 72 -15.35 -25.10 19.66
C GLU A 72 -15.84 -24.86 18.21
N PRO A 73 -15.23 -23.92 17.46
CA PRO A 73 -15.62 -23.65 16.08
C PRO A 73 -15.50 -24.86 15.17
N GLY A 74 -16.61 -25.23 14.53
CA GLY A 74 -16.68 -26.39 13.62
C GLY A 74 -17.05 -27.70 14.32
N VAL A 75 -17.29 -27.68 15.64
CA VAL A 75 -17.81 -28.83 16.39
C VAL A 75 -19.24 -28.55 16.84
N PHE A 76 -20.16 -29.46 16.50
CA PHE A 76 -21.60 -29.28 16.72
C PHE A 76 -22.23 -30.55 17.31
N PRO A 77 -23.16 -30.42 18.28
CA PRO A 77 -24.00 -31.55 18.66
C PRO A 77 -25.04 -31.81 17.57
N ARG A 78 -25.19 -33.06 17.14
CA ARG A 78 -26.35 -33.51 16.37
C ARG A 78 -27.46 -33.81 17.37
N LEU A 79 -28.60 -33.16 17.20
CA LEU A 79 -29.75 -33.33 18.09
C LEU A 79 -30.75 -34.32 17.47
N SER A 80 -31.44 -35.08 18.32
CA SER A 80 -32.64 -35.84 17.96
C SER A 80 -33.83 -34.93 17.69
N ALA A 81 -34.93 -35.49 17.19
CA ALA A 81 -36.21 -34.80 17.06
C ALA A 81 -36.71 -34.20 18.40
N GLN A 82 -36.29 -34.77 19.52
CA GLN A 82 -36.63 -34.33 20.88
C GLN A 82 -35.64 -33.29 21.44
N GLY A 83 -34.68 -32.82 20.65
CA GLY A 83 -33.70 -31.80 21.05
C GLY A 83 -32.54 -32.31 21.91
N LYS A 84 -32.49 -33.61 22.22
CA LYS A 84 -31.37 -34.23 22.98
C LYS A 84 -30.19 -34.51 22.04
N PRO A 85 -28.93 -34.26 22.46
CA PRO A 85 -27.77 -34.63 21.66
C PRO A 85 -27.72 -36.16 21.49
N VAL A 86 -27.44 -36.60 20.26
CA VAL A 86 -27.30 -38.02 19.88
C VAL A 86 -25.92 -38.32 19.27
N ALA A 87 -25.21 -37.31 18.78
CA ALA A 87 -23.84 -37.44 18.28
C ALA A 87 -23.11 -36.10 18.38
N TRP A 88 -21.77 -36.15 18.24
CA TRP A 88 -20.93 -34.98 18.03
C TRP A 88 -20.32 -35.00 16.64
N LEU A 89 -20.37 -33.87 15.95
CA LEU A 89 -19.92 -33.71 14.58
C LEU A 89 -18.73 -32.76 14.50
N ALA A 90 -17.66 -33.18 13.83
CA ALA A 90 -16.56 -32.34 13.40
C ALA A 90 -16.73 -31.97 11.91
N LYS A 91 -16.77 -30.67 11.59
CA LYS A 91 -16.94 -30.16 10.23
C LYS A 91 -15.93 -29.07 9.86
N THR A 92 -15.26 -29.24 8.72
CA THR A 92 -14.24 -28.31 8.20
C THR A 92 -14.42 -28.07 6.70
N TYR A 93 -14.34 -26.82 6.26
CA TYR A 93 -14.37 -26.46 4.83
C TYR A 93 -12.94 -26.25 4.33
N LEU A 94 -12.44 -27.17 3.51
CA LEU A 94 -11.11 -27.11 2.89
C LEU A 94 -11.11 -26.33 1.56
N GLY A 95 -12.25 -26.18 0.90
CA GLY A 95 -12.39 -25.43 -0.35
C GLY A 95 -13.84 -24.99 -0.59
N HIS A 96 -14.13 -24.54 -1.81
CA HIS A 96 -15.50 -24.23 -2.23
C HIS A 96 -16.39 -25.50 -2.21
N GLU A 97 -15.80 -26.66 -2.52
CA GLU A 97 -16.54 -27.93 -2.65
C GLU A 97 -15.98 -29.05 -1.75
N GLU A 98 -14.83 -28.83 -1.13
CA GLU A 98 -14.19 -29.83 -0.27
C GLU A 98 -14.55 -29.59 1.20
N ILE A 99 -15.32 -30.52 1.78
CA ILE A 99 -15.76 -30.47 3.17
C ILE A 99 -15.37 -31.78 3.85
N LEU A 100 -14.64 -31.69 4.97
CA LEU A 100 -14.41 -32.81 5.86
C LEU A 100 -15.50 -32.85 6.92
N ARG A 101 -16.13 -34.01 7.07
CA ARG A 101 -17.21 -34.27 8.03
C ARG A 101 -16.99 -35.63 8.67
N THR A 102 -17.01 -35.68 9.99
CA THR A 102 -16.91 -36.93 10.75
C THR A 102 -17.79 -36.85 11.98
N GLU A 103 -18.59 -37.88 12.20
CA GLU A 103 -19.55 -37.97 13.31
C GLU A 103 -19.13 -39.04 14.31
N PHE A 104 -19.43 -38.78 15.58
CA PHE A 104 -19.17 -39.66 16.70
C PHE A 104 -20.48 -39.82 17.48
N GLU A 105 -21.14 -40.97 17.33
CA GLU A 105 -22.43 -41.23 18.00
C GLU A 105 -22.24 -41.42 19.50
N LEU A 106 -23.20 -40.91 20.29
CA LEU A 106 -23.17 -41.06 21.74
C LEU A 106 -23.42 -42.52 22.17
N THR A 107 -24.08 -43.33 21.33
CA THR A 107 -24.27 -44.77 21.54
C THR A 107 -22.95 -45.52 21.58
N ASP A 108 -22.01 -45.16 20.70
CA ASP A 108 -20.73 -45.86 20.57
C ASP A 108 -19.65 -45.25 21.47
N TRP A 109 -19.63 -43.92 21.60
CA TRP A 109 -18.54 -43.19 22.23
C TRP A 109 -18.90 -42.57 23.59
N GLY A 110 -20.19 -42.54 23.96
CA GLY A 110 -20.65 -41.94 25.21
C GLY A 110 -20.15 -40.51 25.43
N HIS A 111 -19.68 -40.22 26.64
CA HIS A 111 -19.12 -38.90 26.98
C HIS A 111 -17.84 -38.55 26.19
N ALA A 112 -17.13 -39.54 25.64
CA ALA A 112 -15.91 -39.32 24.86
C ALA A 112 -16.20 -38.76 23.44
N ALA A 113 -17.43 -38.87 22.93
CA ALA A 113 -17.81 -38.42 21.59
C ALA A 113 -17.40 -36.96 21.31
N ARG A 114 -17.59 -36.06 22.29
CA ARG A 114 -17.20 -34.65 22.16
C ARG A 114 -15.70 -34.50 22.00
N ALA A 115 -14.91 -35.18 22.84
CA ALA A 115 -13.45 -35.13 22.79
C ALA A 115 -12.92 -35.67 21.46
N GLN A 116 -13.53 -36.75 20.94
CA GLN A 116 -13.18 -37.29 19.62
C GLN A 116 -13.50 -36.31 18.49
N ALA A 117 -14.67 -35.66 18.53
CA ALA A 117 -15.01 -34.63 17.56
C ALA A 117 -14.04 -33.44 17.60
N VAL A 118 -13.58 -33.02 18.78
CA VAL A 118 -12.55 -31.98 18.92
C VAL A 118 -11.20 -32.45 18.37
N GLY A 119 -10.77 -33.68 18.67
CA GLY A 119 -9.53 -34.25 18.14
C GLY A 119 -9.55 -34.37 16.62
N GLU A 120 -10.66 -34.86 16.06
CA GLU A 120 -10.85 -34.96 14.61
C GLU A 120 -10.89 -33.58 13.95
N ARG A 121 -11.55 -32.60 14.59
CA ARG A 121 -11.50 -31.20 14.13
C ARG A 121 -10.05 -30.69 14.04
N GLN A 122 -9.18 -30.99 15.00
CA GLN A 122 -7.76 -30.60 14.92
C GLN A 122 -7.03 -31.27 13.75
N ARG A 123 -7.32 -32.55 13.47
CA ARG A 123 -6.78 -33.25 12.27
C ARG A 123 -7.26 -32.62 10.97
N GLN A 124 -8.55 -32.33 10.86
CA GLN A 124 -9.12 -31.66 9.69
C GLN A 124 -8.52 -30.26 9.48
N LEU A 125 -8.34 -29.48 10.56
CA LEU A 125 -7.65 -28.18 10.51
C LEU A 125 -6.19 -28.31 10.08
N GLY A 126 -5.51 -29.41 10.41
CA GLY A 126 -4.15 -29.71 9.95
C GLY A 126 -4.04 -29.83 8.42
N ARG A 127 -5.12 -30.20 7.73
CA ARG A 127 -5.17 -30.24 6.26
C ARG A 127 -5.45 -28.88 5.62
N MET A 128 -5.80 -27.86 6.41
CA MET A 128 -6.04 -26.51 5.87
C MET A 128 -4.71 -25.81 5.57
N VAL A 129 -4.48 -25.55 4.28
CA VAL A 129 -3.31 -24.80 3.80
C VAL A 129 -3.71 -23.46 3.18
N GLY A 130 -2.77 -22.51 3.19
CA GLY A 130 -2.90 -21.23 2.50
C GLY A 130 -3.60 -20.10 3.27
N LEU A 131 -3.76 -18.98 2.56
CA LEU A 131 -4.25 -17.70 3.09
C LEU A 131 -5.75 -17.53 2.82
N ALA A 132 -6.47 -16.91 3.75
CA ALA A 132 -7.89 -16.68 3.61
C ALA A 132 -8.18 -15.51 2.65
N ARG A 133 -9.14 -15.70 1.73
CA ARG A 133 -9.63 -14.65 0.82
C ARG A 133 -8.49 -13.98 0.02
N LEU A 134 -7.57 -14.78 -0.49
CA LEU A 134 -6.48 -14.31 -1.33
C LEU A 134 -7.04 -13.86 -2.69
N HIS A 135 -6.70 -12.66 -3.15
CA HIS A 135 -7.05 -12.22 -4.50
C HIS A 135 -6.16 -12.95 -5.53
N PRO A 136 -6.65 -13.41 -6.70
CA PRO A 136 -5.86 -14.19 -7.65
C PRO A 136 -4.52 -13.54 -8.06
N ALA A 137 -4.53 -12.23 -8.27
CA ALA A 137 -3.32 -11.48 -8.60
C ALA A 137 -2.26 -11.45 -7.48
N GLU A 138 -2.62 -11.71 -6.21
CA GLU A 138 -1.67 -11.72 -5.10
C GLU A 138 -0.74 -12.92 -5.11
N GLU A 139 -1.19 -14.08 -5.60
CA GLU A 139 -0.34 -15.27 -5.70
C GLU A 139 0.87 -14.98 -6.58
N ALA A 140 0.63 -14.42 -7.76
CA ALA A 140 1.69 -13.99 -8.66
C ALA A 140 2.62 -12.95 -8.01
N ILE A 141 2.07 -11.97 -7.26
CA ILE A 141 2.87 -10.93 -6.57
C ILE A 141 3.76 -11.55 -5.49
N ARG A 142 3.27 -12.54 -4.75
CA ARG A 142 4.04 -13.22 -3.70
C ARG A 142 5.18 -14.06 -4.27
N GLN A 143 4.91 -14.79 -5.35
CA GLN A 143 5.91 -15.63 -6.02
C GLN A 143 6.93 -14.82 -6.81
N ARG A 144 6.59 -13.58 -7.17
CA ARG A 144 7.50 -12.71 -7.90
C ARG A 144 8.74 -12.39 -7.05
N PRO A 145 9.96 -12.64 -7.55
CA PRO A 145 11.17 -12.18 -6.87
C PRO A 145 11.18 -10.65 -6.82
N PRO A 146 11.81 -10.04 -5.79
CA PRO A 146 12.08 -8.60 -5.81
C PRO A 146 12.80 -8.25 -7.13
N PRO A 147 12.46 -7.13 -7.80
CA PRO A 147 13.22 -6.68 -8.95
C PRO A 147 14.68 -6.42 -8.54
N ASP A 148 15.64 -6.96 -9.29
CA ASP A 148 17.07 -6.73 -9.03
C ASP A 148 17.46 -5.24 -9.12
N ASP A 149 16.68 -4.45 -9.88
CA ASP A 149 16.88 -3.01 -10.10
C ASP A 149 16.22 -2.11 -9.03
N GLU A 150 15.59 -2.66 -7.97
CA GLU A 150 14.93 -1.83 -6.94
C GLU A 150 15.88 -0.87 -6.22
N ALA A 151 17.11 -1.33 -5.97
CA ALA A 151 18.16 -0.51 -5.36
C ALA A 151 18.65 0.60 -6.29
N GLU A 152 18.52 0.41 -7.60
CA GLU A 152 18.93 1.35 -8.64
C GLU A 152 17.83 2.35 -9.01
N LEU A 153 16.60 2.12 -8.56
CA LEU A 153 15.52 3.07 -8.82
C LEU A 153 15.88 4.42 -8.18
N PRO A 154 15.73 5.54 -8.91
CA PRO A 154 16.05 6.84 -8.37
C PRO A 154 15.18 7.17 -7.16
N ALA A 155 15.77 7.92 -6.23
CA ALA A 155 15.08 8.42 -5.06
C ALA A 155 13.95 9.38 -5.46
N LYS A 156 12.98 9.55 -4.55
CA LYS A 156 11.93 10.54 -4.73
C LYS A 156 12.55 11.94 -4.82
N ARG A 157 12.34 12.61 -5.95
CA ARG A 157 12.80 13.99 -6.17
C ARG A 157 12.21 14.93 -5.14
N SER A 158 13.04 15.84 -4.64
CA SER A 158 12.57 16.87 -3.72
C SER A 158 11.65 17.87 -4.44
N LYS A 159 10.80 18.60 -3.69
CA LYS A 159 9.98 19.67 -4.29
C LYS A 159 10.83 20.72 -5.01
N SER A 160 12.08 20.88 -4.59
CA SER A 160 13.04 21.84 -5.14
C SER A 160 13.65 21.42 -6.48
N GLU A 161 13.60 20.14 -6.84
CA GLU A 161 14.03 19.59 -8.13
C GLU A 161 12.89 19.51 -9.15
N ILE A 162 11.65 19.47 -8.67
CA ILE A 162 10.48 19.28 -9.55
C ILE A 162 10.14 20.59 -10.26
N VAL A 163 10.37 20.63 -11.58
CA VAL A 163 9.94 21.72 -12.45
C VAL A 163 8.44 21.58 -12.73
N ARG A 164 7.67 22.65 -12.47
CA ARG A 164 6.21 22.67 -12.70
C ARG A 164 5.90 22.95 -14.17
N ARG A 165 4.76 22.45 -14.67
CA ARG A 165 4.32 22.66 -16.08
C ARG A 165 4.20 24.13 -16.52
N ASN A 166 3.98 25.04 -15.58
CA ASN A 166 3.83 26.47 -15.83
C ASN A 166 5.12 27.26 -15.55
N ASN A 167 6.22 26.56 -15.28
CA ASN A 167 7.52 27.19 -15.11
C ASN A 167 8.12 27.47 -16.49
N THR A 168 8.39 28.75 -16.77
CA THR A 168 8.96 29.22 -18.04
C THR A 168 10.49 29.29 -18.03
N SER A 169 11.12 29.14 -16.86
CA SER A 169 12.59 29.19 -16.72
C SER A 169 13.28 27.87 -17.06
N GLY A 170 12.57 26.74 -16.95
CA GLY A 170 13.14 25.39 -16.98
C GLY A 170 13.76 24.95 -15.65
N VAL A 171 13.85 25.84 -14.65
CA VAL A 171 14.48 25.57 -13.34
C VAL A 171 13.46 25.76 -12.21
N SER A 172 13.30 24.73 -11.37
CA SER A 172 12.40 24.81 -10.24
C SER A 172 12.87 25.86 -9.23
N GLY A 173 11.95 26.73 -8.80
CA GLY A 173 12.25 27.86 -7.93
C GLY A 173 12.64 29.15 -8.67
N VAL A 174 12.82 29.13 -9.99
CA VAL A 174 13.02 30.33 -10.81
C VAL A 174 11.73 30.64 -11.56
N GLN A 175 11.25 31.87 -11.46
CA GLN A 175 10.01 32.28 -12.12
C GLN A 175 10.10 33.72 -12.62
N PHE A 176 9.43 33.97 -13.74
CA PHE A 176 9.23 35.32 -14.23
C PHE A 176 7.99 35.93 -13.59
N LYS A 177 8.14 37.11 -12.98
CA LYS A 177 7.02 37.91 -12.48
C LYS A 177 6.63 38.90 -13.56
N THR A 178 5.39 38.74 -14.04
CA THR A 178 4.87 39.41 -15.22
C THR A 178 4.92 40.94 -15.10
N PRO A 179 5.06 41.64 -16.24
CA PRO A 179 5.02 43.08 -16.30
C PRO A 179 3.68 43.65 -15.80
N ARG A 180 3.73 44.87 -15.28
CA ARG A 180 2.56 45.70 -14.96
C ARG A 180 2.78 47.08 -15.60
N ALA A 181 1.75 47.92 -15.69
CA ALA A 181 1.91 49.29 -16.18
C ALA A 181 3.05 49.99 -15.40
N GLY A 182 4.11 50.39 -16.10
CA GLY A 182 5.32 51.01 -15.51
C GLY A 182 6.41 50.07 -15.00
N HIS A 183 6.24 48.74 -15.09
CA HIS A 183 7.24 47.76 -14.63
C HIS A 183 7.40 46.60 -15.65
N PRO A 184 8.54 46.45 -16.36
CA PRO A 184 8.72 45.46 -17.42
C PRO A 184 8.89 44.00 -16.95
N GLY A 185 8.60 43.74 -15.67
CA GLY A 185 8.76 42.44 -15.02
C GLY A 185 10.16 42.20 -14.46
N TYR A 186 10.31 41.08 -13.75
CA TYR A 186 11.58 40.66 -13.17
C TYR A 186 11.65 39.14 -13.04
N TRP A 187 12.85 38.58 -13.11
CA TRP A 187 13.10 37.19 -12.77
C TRP A 187 13.40 37.07 -11.28
N VAL A 188 12.89 36.04 -10.63
CA VAL A 188 13.15 35.79 -9.21
C VAL A 188 13.57 34.35 -8.96
N ALA A 189 14.65 34.19 -8.21
CA ALA A 189 15.11 32.92 -7.65
C ALA A 189 14.57 32.78 -6.23
N ILE A 190 13.89 31.67 -5.92
CA ILE A 190 13.32 31.42 -4.58
C ILE A 190 13.68 30.00 -4.12
N THR A 191 14.17 29.89 -2.89
CA THR A 191 14.47 28.64 -2.21
C THR A 191 13.78 28.59 -0.86
N TYR A 192 13.08 27.49 -0.59
CA TYR A 192 12.43 27.24 0.70
C TYR A 192 13.25 26.24 1.52
N THR A 193 13.49 26.60 2.77
CA THR A 193 14.18 25.78 3.77
C THR A 193 13.23 25.53 4.93
N ALA A 194 12.98 24.25 5.23
CA ALA A 194 12.06 23.87 6.28
C ALA A 194 12.49 24.49 7.62
N GLY A 195 11.56 25.14 8.32
CA GLY A 195 11.82 25.80 9.60
C GLY A 195 12.60 27.11 9.55
N LYS A 196 13.21 27.49 8.41
CA LYS A 196 14.02 28.73 8.27
C LYS A 196 13.43 29.76 7.29
N GLY A 197 12.29 29.45 6.66
CA GLY A 197 11.62 30.34 5.72
C GLY A 197 12.14 30.22 4.29
N SER A 198 12.01 31.29 3.51
CA SER A 198 12.44 31.33 2.11
C SER A 198 13.49 32.40 1.86
N VAL A 199 14.55 32.04 1.12
CA VAL A 199 15.50 32.99 0.55
C VAL A 199 15.06 33.29 -0.87
N SER A 200 14.99 34.58 -1.23
CA SER A 200 14.64 35.00 -2.57
C SER A 200 15.46 36.19 -3.03
N LYS A 201 15.75 36.26 -4.33
CA LYS A 201 16.42 37.41 -4.95
C LYS A 201 15.87 37.66 -6.35
N SER A 202 15.67 38.93 -6.66
CA SER A 202 14.99 39.41 -7.86
C SER A 202 15.95 40.15 -8.79
N PHE A 203 15.79 39.97 -10.10
CA PHE A 203 16.60 40.55 -11.15
C PHE A 203 15.69 41.27 -12.16
N SER A 204 15.81 42.59 -12.21
CA SER A 204 14.93 43.44 -13.01
C SER A 204 15.25 43.34 -14.50
N VAL A 205 14.22 43.08 -15.32
CA VAL A 205 14.36 43.09 -16.79
C VAL A 205 14.69 44.49 -17.30
N ARG A 206 14.23 45.54 -16.61
CA ARG A 206 14.53 46.93 -16.99
C ARG A 206 16.02 47.24 -17.00
N ALA A 207 16.75 46.68 -16.02
CA ALA A 207 18.15 47.00 -15.79
C ALA A 207 19.10 46.08 -16.56
N LEU A 208 18.74 44.80 -16.68
CA LEU A 208 19.65 43.75 -17.18
C LEU A 208 19.25 43.22 -18.57
N GLY A 209 18.03 43.52 -19.04
CA GLY A 209 17.44 42.80 -20.16
C GLY A 209 16.85 41.44 -19.74
N HIS A 210 16.02 40.86 -20.61
CA HIS A 210 15.21 39.69 -20.26
C HIS A 210 16.06 38.44 -20.01
N ASP A 211 17.01 38.16 -20.88
CA ASP A 211 17.77 36.90 -20.86
C ASP A 211 18.86 36.90 -19.79
N VAL A 212 19.59 38.02 -19.65
CA VAL A 212 20.60 38.18 -18.58
C VAL A 212 19.94 38.09 -17.20
N ALA A 213 18.78 38.73 -17.00
CA ALA A 213 18.06 38.62 -15.73
C ALA A 213 17.62 37.17 -15.44
N ARG A 214 17.26 36.39 -16.48
CA ARG A 214 16.93 34.96 -16.35
C ARG A 214 18.14 34.15 -15.93
N GLU A 215 19.28 34.33 -16.60
CA GLU A 215 20.52 33.61 -16.29
C GLU A 215 21.02 33.92 -14.89
N MET A 216 21.01 35.19 -14.48
CA MET A 216 21.38 35.58 -13.11
C MET A 216 20.46 34.95 -12.07
N ALA A 217 19.15 34.85 -12.33
CA ALA A 217 18.23 34.16 -11.43
C ALA A 217 18.50 32.64 -11.36
N ILE A 218 18.90 32.01 -12.46
CA ILE A 218 19.29 30.59 -12.47
C ILE A 218 20.58 30.38 -11.67
N ALA A 219 21.60 31.21 -11.87
CA ALA A 219 22.87 31.13 -11.14
C ALA A 219 22.66 31.34 -9.63
N GLU A 220 21.87 32.33 -9.25
CA GLU A 220 21.50 32.59 -7.87
C GLU A 220 20.73 31.40 -7.25
N ARG A 221 19.82 30.78 -8.00
CA ARG A 221 19.11 29.58 -7.55
C ARG A 221 20.08 28.42 -7.27
N GLN A 222 21.08 28.21 -8.11
CA GLN A 222 22.10 27.18 -7.88
C GLN A 222 22.89 27.48 -6.60
N GLN A 223 23.23 28.74 -6.36
CA GLN A 223 23.90 29.16 -5.13
C GLN A 223 23.04 28.88 -3.89
N GLN A 224 21.78 29.30 -3.90
CA GLN A 224 20.86 29.06 -2.78
C GLN A 224 20.64 27.56 -2.49
N LEU A 225 20.74 26.69 -3.49
CA LEU A 225 20.67 25.24 -3.30
C LEU A 225 21.95 24.65 -2.70
N ARG A 226 23.12 25.20 -3.02
CA ARG A 226 24.40 24.81 -2.40
C ARG A 226 24.46 25.22 -0.92
N ASP A 227 23.94 26.40 -0.61
CA ASP A 227 23.94 26.95 0.75
C ASP A 227 22.79 26.41 1.61
N LYS A 228 21.90 25.60 1.02
CA LYS A 228 20.78 25.01 1.72
C LYS A 228 21.30 23.94 2.69
N PRO A 229 21.08 24.09 4.01
CA PRO A 229 21.45 23.05 4.97
C PRO A 229 20.68 21.76 4.69
N PRO A 230 21.27 20.58 5.00
CA PRO A 230 20.63 19.28 4.79
C PRO A 230 19.28 19.15 5.51
#